data_AF-A0A661ZEH2-F1
#
_entry.id   AF-A0A661ZEH2-F1
#
_cell.length_a   1.000
_cell.length_b   1.000
_cell.length_c   1.000
_cell.angle_alpha   90.00
_cell.angle_beta   90.00
_cell.angle_gamma   90.00
#
_symmetry.space_group_name_H-M   'P 1'
#
loop_
_entity.id
_entity.type
_entity.pdbx_description
1 polymer ?
#
loop_
_entity_poly.entity_id
_entity_poly.type
_entity_poly.pdbx_seq_one_letter_code
_entity_poly.pdbx_strand_id
1 'polypeptide(L)' 'MATKKTVEKYAVLHYRNGRTRINLYFPDGSWEYYYDLDPARASLLIDLLRNEKPVYWTEGPDILWTGREPVGEKEGL' A
#
# COMPACT_ATOMS: atom_id res chain seq x y z
N MET A 1 -10.46 -4.51 17.81
CA MET A 1 -9.93 -3.14 17.55
C MET A 1 -9.09 -3.23 16.30
N ALA A 2 -9.23 -2.27 15.38
CA ALA A 2 -8.42 -2.26 14.15
C ALA A 2 -6.99 -1.83 14.49
N THR A 3 -6.00 -2.61 14.09
CA THR A 3 -4.58 -2.35 14.41
C THR A 3 -3.91 -1.70 13.21
N LYS A 4 -3.35 -0.51 13.41
CA LYS A 4 -2.60 0.24 12.40
C LYS A 4 -1.13 -0.18 12.43
N LYS A 5 -0.60 -0.64 11.29
CA LYS A 5 0.79 -1.04 11.09
C LYS A 5 1.47 -0.14 10.04
N THR A 6 2.63 0.41 10.35
CA THR A 6 3.44 1.17 9.37
C THR A 6 4.06 0.21 8.37
N VAL A 7 3.88 0.45 7.08
CA VAL A 7 4.54 -0.33 6.04
C VAL A 7 6.02 0.06 5.99
N GLU A 8 6.92 -0.90 6.20
CA GLU A 8 8.37 -0.70 6.17
C GLU A 8 8.94 -0.94 4.76
N LYS A 9 8.51 -2.04 4.12
CA LYS A 9 8.97 -2.46 2.79
C LYS A 9 7.80 -3.07 2.02
N TYR A 10 7.93 -3.15 0.70
CA TYR A 10 6.99 -3.90 -0.13
C TYR A 10 7.71 -4.68 -1.23
N ALA A 11 7.08 -5.73 -1.74
CA ALA A 11 7.55 -6.51 -2.88
C ALA A 11 6.42 -6.74 -3.89
N VAL A 12 6.75 -6.73 -5.18
CA VAL A 12 5.80 -6.92 -6.28
C VAL A 12 6.11 -8.24 -6.98
N LEU A 13 5.09 -9.09 -7.11
CA LEU A 13 5.16 -10.36 -7.83
C LEU A 13 4.25 -10.29 -9.05
N HIS A 14 4.80 -10.56 -10.22
CA HIS A 14 4.03 -10.64 -11.47
C HIS A 14 3.83 -12.10 -11.88
N TYR A 15 2.58 -12.50 -12.03
CA TYR A 15 2.20 -13.84 -12.43
C TYR A 15 2.07 -13.95 -13.96
N ARG A 16 2.24 -15.18 -14.48
CA ARG A 16 2.16 -15.46 -15.93
C ARG A 16 0.80 -15.13 -16.55
N ASN A 17 -0.27 -15.09 -15.76
CA ASN A 17 -1.62 -14.73 -16.20
C ASN A 17 -1.85 -13.20 -16.25
N GLY A 18 -0.80 -12.38 -16.06
CA GLY A 18 -0.88 -10.92 -16.09
C GLY A 18 -1.36 -10.29 -14.77
N ARG A 19 -1.63 -11.10 -13.74
CA ARG A 19 -2.04 -10.60 -12.42
C ARG A 19 -0.83 -10.27 -11.56
N THR A 20 -1.04 -9.42 -10.57
CA THR A 20 0.01 -8.97 -9.64
C THR A 20 -0.36 -9.25 -8.20
N ARG A 21 0.64 -9.57 -7.38
CA ARG A 21 0.55 -9.55 -5.92
C ARG A 21 1.52 -8.53 -5.37
N ILE A 22 1.09 -7.80 -4.35
CA ILE A 22 1.94 -6.85 -3.62
C ILE A 22 1.99 -7.31 -2.16
N ASN A 23 3.18 -7.63 -1.68
CA ASN A 23 3.42 -7.93 -0.27
C ASN A 23 3.84 -6.66 0.46
N LEU A 24 3.29 -6.45 1.66
CA LEU A 24 3.62 -5.37 2.59
C LEU A 24 4.33 -5.99 3.79
N TYR A 25 5.50 -5.47 4.14
CA TYR A 25 6.30 -5.93 5.28
C TYR A 25 6.29 -4.88 6.37
N PHE A 26 6.17 -5.32 7.62
CA PHE A 26 6.06 -4.46 8.80
C PHE A 26 7.31 -4.59 9.69
N PRO A 27 7.58 -3.59 10.57
CA PRO A 27 8.77 -3.59 11.43
C PRO A 27 8.87 -4.76 12.42
N ASP A 28 7.74 -5.38 12.76
CA ASP A 28 7.68 -6.56 13.62
C ASP A 28 8.02 -7.87 12.87
N GLY A 29 8.37 -7.79 11.59
CA GLY A 29 8.66 -8.93 10.73
C GLY A 29 7.42 -9.63 10.18
N SER A 30 6.22 -9.22 10.58
CA SER A 30 4.97 -9.68 9.97
C SER A 30 4.79 -9.08 8.58
N TRP A 31 3.89 -9.65 7.80
CA TRP A 31 3.61 -9.19 6.45
C TRP A 31 2.16 -9.49 6.06
N GLU A 32 1.64 -8.68 5.14
CA GLU A 32 0.30 -8.81 4.56
C GLU A 32 0.39 -8.65 3.04
N TYR A 33 -0.70 -8.90 2.32
CA TYR A 33 -0.65 -8.82 0.86
C TYR A 33 -1.97 -8.50 0.18
N TYR A 34 -1.85 -7.85 -0.97
CA TYR A 34 -2.88 -7.80 -1.99
C TYR A 34 -2.61 -8.88 -3.03
N TYR A 35 -3.62 -9.66 -3.43
CA TYR A 35 -3.51 -10.69 -4.45
C TYR A 35 -4.47 -10.43 -5.63
N ASP A 36 -4.21 -11.12 -6.74
CA ASP A 36 -5.03 -11.10 -7.97
C ASP A 36 -5.33 -9.70 -8.53
N LEU A 37 -4.38 -8.79 -8.38
CA LEU A 37 -4.53 -7.42 -8.86
C LEU A 37 -4.44 -7.38 -10.39
N ASP A 38 -5.37 -6.66 -11.02
CA ASP A 38 -5.16 -6.19 -12.38
C ASP A 38 -4.03 -5.15 -12.45
N PRO A 39 -3.45 -4.90 -13.65
CA PRO A 39 -2.35 -3.96 -13.81
C PRO A 39 -2.65 -2.52 -13.37
N ALA A 40 -3.88 -2.04 -13.55
CA ALA A 40 -4.24 -0.67 -13.18
C ALA A 40 -4.28 -0.51 -11.66
N ARG A 41 -4.88 -1.46 -10.96
CA ARG A 41 -4.91 -1.47 -9.49
C ARG A 41 -3.54 -1.70 -8.88
N ALA A 42 -2.73 -2.57 -9.48
CA ALA A 42 -1.34 -2.77 -9.06
C ALA A 42 -0.52 -1.48 -9.18
N SER A 43 -0.66 -0.76 -10.30
CA SER A 43 0.05 0.50 -10.53
C SER A 43 -0.32 1.57 -9.50
N LEU A 44 -1.63 1.75 -9.24
CA LEU A 44 -2.11 2.69 -8.22
C LEU A 44 -1.51 2.40 -6.84
N LEU A 45 -1.52 1.15 -6.39
CA LEU A 45 -0.96 0.78 -5.09
C LEU A 45 0.56 0.99 -5.02
N ILE A 46 1.28 0.69 -6.11
CA ILE A 46 2.72 0.93 -6.19
C ILE A 46 3.04 2.42 -6.13
N ASP A 47 2.25 3.26 -6.79
CA ASP A 47 2.45 4.71 -6.77
C ASP A 47 2.25 5.29 -5.36
N LEU A 48 1.20 4.84 -4.66
CA LEU A 48 1.01 5.18 -3.24
C LEU A 48 2.21 4.74 -2.40
N LEU A 49 2.66 3.49 -2.53
CA LEU A 49 3.79 2.96 -1.74
C LEU A 49 5.14 3.66 -2.03
N ARG A 50 5.31 4.24 -3.22
CA ARG A 50 6.55 4.93 -3.62
C ARG A 50 6.58 6.39 -3.20
N ASN A 51 5.46 7.09 -3.40
CA ASN A 51 5.40 8.54 -3.32
C ASN A 51 4.86 9.03 -1.98
N GLU A 52 3.97 8.26 -1.36
CA GLU A 52 3.36 8.63 -0.09
C GLU A 52 4.22 8.16 1.06
N LYS A 53 4.54 9.05 2.00
CA LYS A 53 5.21 8.71 3.25
C LYS A 53 4.70 9.60 4.38
N PRO A 54 4.21 9.02 5.49
CA PRO A 54 4.14 7.60 5.82
C PRO A 54 2.93 6.87 5.19
N VAL A 55 3.02 5.55 5.02
CA VAL A 55 1.92 4.66 4.58
C VAL A 55 1.63 3.61 5.64
N TYR A 56 0.35 3.30 5.82
CA TYR A 56 -0.11 2.41 6.86
C TYR A 56 -1.10 1.36 6.34
N TRP A 57 -1.01 0.16 6.91
CA TRP A 57 -2.00 -0.90 6.79
C TRP A 57 -2.86 -0.95 8.03
N THR A 58 -4.17 -1.15 7.88
CA THR A 58 -5.07 -1.37 9.02
C THR A 58 -5.70 -2.74 8.93
N GLU A 59 -5.34 -3.61 9.87
CA GLU A 59 -5.85 -4.98 9.96
C GLU A 59 -7.30 -4.97 10.45
N GLY A 60 -8.17 -5.72 9.77
CA GLY A 60 -9.61 -5.79 10.04
C GLY A 60 -10.45 -5.17 8.92
N PRO A 61 -10.31 -3.87 8.61
CA PRO A 61 -10.95 -3.28 7.44
C PRO A 61 -10.15 -3.50 6.15
N ASP A 62 -8.90 -3.99 6.24
CA ASP A 62 -8.01 -4.32 5.12
C ASP A 62 -7.75 -3.13 4.18
N ILE A 63 -7.41 -1.98 4.79
CA ILE A 63 -7.24 -0.71 4.09
C ILE A 63 -5.78 -0.24 4.17
N LEU A 64 -5.25 0.16 3.01
CA LEU A 64 -4.03 0.95 2.88
C LEU A 64 -4.40 2.44 2.88
N TRP A 65 -3.74 3.23 3.72
CA TRP A 65 -3.96 4.67 3.75
C TRP A 65 -2.66 5.44 4.00
N THR A 66 -2.63 6.64 3.47
CA THR A 66 -1.52 7.59 3.56
C THR A 66 -1.56 8.35 4.88
N GLY A 67 -0.55 9.19 5.13
CA GLY A 67 -0.57 10.14 6.23
C GLY A 67 -1.75 11.10 6.18
N ARG A 68 -1.98 11.84 7.27
CA ARG A 68 -2.94 12.95 7.23
C ARG A 68 -2.27 14.13 6.53
N GLU A 69 -2.91 14.62 5.49
CA GLU A 69 -2.52 15.85 4.82
C GLU A 69 -3.47 16.99 5.20
N PRO A 70 -3.01 18.25 5.20
CA PRO A 70 -3.91 19.37 5.39
C PRO A 70 -4.80 19.55 4.16
N VAL A 71 -6.06 19.88 4.39
CA VAL A 71 -7.01 20.12 3.31
C VAL A 71 -6.64 21.41 2.56
N GLY A 72 -6.52 21.32 1.23
CA GLY A 72 -6.30 22.49 0.38
C GLY A 72 -4.84 22.86 0.13
N GLU A 73 -3.90 21.92 0.25
CA GLU A 73 -2.57 22.13 -0.34
C GLU A 73 -2.70 22.35 -1.85
N LYS A 74 -2.00 23.37 -2.35
CA LYS A 74 -1.92 23.63 -3.79
C LYS A 74 -1.00 22.58 -4.41
N GLU A 75 -1.56 21.46 -4.86
CA GLU A 75 -0.86 20.61 -5.81
C GLU A 75 -0.70 21.37 -7.13
N GLY A 76 0.42 22.08 -7.29
CA GLY A 76 0.81 22.79 -8.50
C GLY A 76 0.29 24.22 -8.63
N LEU A 77 1.14 25.19 -8.29
CA LEU A 77 1.38 26.33 -9.18
C LEU A 77 2.63 25.99 -10.01
#